data_AF-A0AB73IPR4-F1
#
_entry.id   AF-A0AB73IPR4-F1
#
_cell.length_a   1.000
_cell.length_b   1.000
_cell.length_c   1.000
_cell.angle_alpha   90.00
_cell.angle_beta   90.00
_cell.angle_gamma   90.00
#
_symmetry.space_group_name_H-M   'P 1'
#
loop_
_entity.id
_entity.type
_entity.pdbx_description
1 polymer ?
#
loop_
_entity_poly.entity_id
_entity_poly.type
_entity_poly.pdbx_seq_one_letter_code
_entity_poly.pdbx_strand_id
1 'polypeptide(L)' 'MNHLNSRRAFEESHRSFSLAKQPTSNQVHDLCSKFAQMVADDRRDKVSVRLSAAGINVVREPRK' A
#
# COMPACT_ATOMS: atom_id res chain seq x y z
N MET A 1 5.37 -17.61 1.92
CA MET A 1 5.28 -17.39 3.38
C MET A 1 5.10 -15.92 3.78
N ASN A 2 5.23 -14.93 2.87
CA ASN A 2 5.16 -13.50 3.24
C ASN A 2 3.75 -12.85 3.16
N HIS A 3 2.78 -13.53 2.55
CA HIS A 3 1.49 -12.92 2.17
C HIS A 3 0.62 -12.54 3.39
N LEU A 4 0.68 -13.35 4.46
CA LEU A 4 -0.03 -13.05 5.71
C LEU A 4 0.58 -11.86 6.48
N ASN A 5 1.91 -11.68 6.39
CA ASN A 5 2.61 -10.59 7.07
C ASN A 5 2.33 -9.25 6.38
N SER A 6 2.37 -9.22 5.04
CA SER A 6 2.09 -8.01 4.26
C SER A 6 0.65 -7.53 4.42
N ARG A 7 -0.31 -8.47 4.50
CA ARG A 7 -1.72 -8.13 4.79
C ARG A 7 -1.91 -7.56 6.18
N ARG A 8 -1.33 -8.18 7.20
CA ARG A 8 -1.44 -7.70 8.60
C ARG A 8 -0.81 -6.31 8.77
N ALA A 9 0.34 -6.07 8.14
CA ALA A 9 1.00 -4.77 8.11
C ALA A 9 0.14 -3.68 7.43
N PHE A 10 -0.55 -4.02 6.33
CA PHE A 10 -1.49 -3.11 5.70
C PHE A 10 -2.69 -2.79 6.61
N GLU A 11 -3.29 -3.79 7.24
CA GLU A 11 -4.43 -3.60 8.15
C GLU A 11 -4.06 -2.71 9.35
N GLU A 12 -2.85 -2.84 9.89
CA GLU A 12 -2.34 -1.96 10.95
C GLU A 12 -2.19 -0.50 10.49
N SER A 13 -1.55 -0.25 9.34
CA SER A 13 -1.44 1.12 8.80
C SER A 13 -2.79 1.70 8.41
N HIS A 14 -3.71 0.88 7.90
CA HIS A 14 -5.08 1.30 7.59
C HIS A 14 -5.83 1.72 8.86
N ARG A 15 -5.67 0.98 9.96
CA ARG A 15 -6.25 1.34 11.25
C ARG A 15 -5.68 2.66 11.78
N SER A 16 -4.35 2.83 11.75
CA SER A 16 -3.70 4.08 12.16
C SER A 16 -4.13 5.28 11.30
N PHE A 17 -4.28 5.08 9.99
CA PHE A 17 -4.80 6.10 9.07
C PHE A 17 -6.26 6.46 9.38
N SER A 18 -7.12 5.45 9.60
CA SER A 18 -8.55 5.65 9.86
C SER A 18 -8.83 6.33 11.20
N LEU A 19 -7.96 6.13 12.20
CA LEU A 19 -8.05 6.78 13.50
C LEU A 19 -7.44 8.20 13.51
N ALA A 20 -6.68 8.57 12.49
CA ALA A 20 -6.05 9.89 12.42
C ALA A 20 -7.07 10.95 11.99
N LYS A 21 -7.29 11.97 12.84
CA LYS A 21 -8.15 13.12 12.50
C LYS A 21 -7.62 13.93 11.31
N GLN A 22 -6.30 13.99 11.16
CA GLN A 22 -5.61 14.59 10.02
C GLN A 22 -4.44 13.68 9.64
N PRO A 23 -4.61 12.80 8.64
CA PRO A 23 -3.53 11.93 8.22
C PRO A 23 -2.41 12.72 7.56
N THR A 24 -1.18 12.42 7.97
CA THR A 24 0.03 13.05 7.40
C THR A 24 0.38 12.43 6.05
N SER A 25 1.12 13.17 5.22
CA SER A 25 1.64 12.65 3.94
C SER A 25 2.48 11.38 4.11
N ASN A 26 3.17 11.23 5.24
CA ASN A 26 3.97 10.04 5.53
C ASN A 26 3.08 8.82 5.84
N GLN A 27 2.01 8.98 6.60
CA GLN A 27 1.05 7.90 6.88
C GLN A 27 0.32 7.44 5.62
N VAL A 28 -0.03 8.40 4.76
CA VAL A 28 -0.62 8.15 3.45
C VAL A 28 0.34 7.37 2.55
N HIS A 29 1.61 7.79 2.50
CA HIS A 29 2.65 7.10 1.73
C HIS A 29 2.88 5.66 2.24
N ASP A 30 2.97 5.48 3.55
CA ASP A 30 3.14 4.18 4.20
C ASP A 30 1.96 3.24 3.90
N LEU A 31 0.73 3.74 3.95
CA LEU A 31 -0.47 2.99 3.58
C LEU A 31 -0.43 2.52 2.12
N CYS A 32 -0.07 3.40 1.18
CA CYS A 32 0.03 3.06 -0.24
C CYS A 32 1.14 2.03 -0.49
N SER A 33 2.29 2.17 0.19
CA SER A 33 3.41 1.23 0.06
C SER A 33 3.04 -0.17 0.55
N LYS A 34 2.43 -0.27 1.74
CA LYS A 34 2.00 -1.55 2.32
C LYS A 34 0.88 -2.22 1.50
N PHE A 35 -0.04 -1.44 0.95
CA PHE A 35 -1.04 -1.95 0.02
C PHE A 35 -0.39 -2.52 -1.24
N ALA A 36 0.58 -1.79 -1.82
CA ALA A 36 1.31 -2.24 -3.00
C ALA A 36 2.06 -3.55 -2.74
N GLN A 37 2.73 -3.67 -1.59
CA GLN A 37 3.39 -4.91 -1.17
C GLN A 37 2.41 -6.07 -0.97
N MET A 38 1.26 -5.84 -0.35
CA MET A 38 0.22 -6.86 -0.18
C MET A 38 -0.28 -7.39 -1.54
N VAL A 39 -0.56 -6.50 -2.49
CA VAL A 39 -1.02 -6.90 -3.84
C VAL A 39 0.10 -7.55 -4.65
N ALA A 40 1.33 -7.09 -4.49
CA ALA A 40 2.52 -7.68 -5.11
C ALA A 40 2.74 -9.13 -4.65
N ASP A 41 2.59 -9.39 -3.35
CA ASP A 41 2.69 -10.73 -2.78
C ASP A 41 1.58 -11.66 -3.29
N ASP A 42 0.35 -11.16 -3.43
CA ASP A 42 -0.79 -11.92 -3.92
C ASP A 42 -0.66 -12.27 -5.41
N ARG A 43 -0.23 -11.31 -6.22
CA ARG A 43 -0.11 -11.48 -7.68
C ARG A 43 1.25 -11.99 -8.16
N ARG A 44 2.25 -12.12 -7.28
CA ARG A 44 3.68 -12.36 -7.61
C ARG A 44 4.30 -11.32 -8.56
N ASP A 45 3.66 -10.17 -8.74
CA ASP A 45 4.10 -9.07 -9.59
C ASP A 45 4.63 -7.90 -8.77
N LYS A 46 5.37 -6.97 -9.39
CA LYS A 46 5.70 -5.71 -8.72
C LYS A 46 4.54 -4.74 -8.88
N VAL A 47 4.07 -4.18 -7.78
CA VAL A 47 3.01 -3.17 -7.75
C VAL A 47 3.54 -1.92 -7.06
N SER A 48 3.22 -0.76 -7.58
CA SER A 48 3.50 0.54 -6.97
C SER A 48 2.22 1.37 -6.98
N VAL A 49 1.85 1.93 -5.83
CA VAL A 49 0.73 2.88 -5.71
C VAL A 49 1.28 4.25 -5.39
N ARG A 50 0.86 5.25 -6.18
CA ARG A 50 1.22 6.65 -5.99
C ARG A 50 -0.06 7.48 -5.91
N LEU A 51 -0.07 8.44 -5.01
CA LEU A 51 -1.11 9.45 -4.95
C LEU A 51 -0.62 10.68 -5.72
N SER A 52 -1.42 11.11 -6.67
CA SER A 52 -1.24 12.32 -7.46
C SER A 52 -2.33 13.31 -7.10
N ALA A 53 -2.11 14.60 -7.36
CA ALA A 53 -3.17 15.61 -7.30
C ALA A 53 -4.37 15.26 -8.21
N ALA A 54 -4.15 14.44 -9.24
CA ALA A 54 -5.18 13.93 -10.15
C ALA A 54 -5.89 12.63 -9.66
N GLY A 55 -5.51 12.08 -8.50
CA GLY A 55 -6.08 10.84 -7.96
C GLY A 55 -5.06 9.72 -7.70
N ILE A 56 -5.54 8.48 -7.67
CA ILE A 56 -4.73 7.29 -7.34
C ILE A 56 -4.15 6.69 -8.62
N ASN A 57 -2.82 6.59 -8.71
CA ASN A 57 -2.13 5.91 -9.80
C ASN A 57 -1.56 4.58 -9.32
N VAL A 58 -1.99 3.47 -9.94
CA VAL A 58 -1.52 2.11 -9.63
C VAL A 58 -0.74 1.58 -10.83
N VAL A 59 0.56 1.43 -10.65
CA VAL A 59 1.47 0.88 -11.68
C VAL A 59 1.77 -0.57 -11.34
N ARG A 60 1.53 -1.47 -12.28
CA ARG A 60 1.95 -2.87 -12.20
C ARG A 60 3.10 -3.08 -13.18
N GLU A 61 4.24 -3.52 -12.68
CA GLU A 61 5.38 -3.87 -13.50
C GLU A 61 5.48 -5.40 -13.59
N PRO A 62 5.44 -5.99 -14.80
CA PRO A 62 5.67 -7.42 -14.95
C PRO A 62 7.09 -7.75 -14.49
N ARG A 63 7.24 -8.80 -13.68
CA ARG A 63 8.57 -9.32 -13.35
C ARG A 63 9.18 -9.88 -14.65
N LYS A 64 10.31 -9.30 -15.08
CA LYS A 64 11.22 -9.91 -16.08
C LYS A 64 11.72 -11.27 -15.61
#